data_AF-A0A9P5XE51-F1
#
_entry.id   AF-A0A9P5XE51-F1
#
_cell.length_a   1.000
_cell.length_b   1.000
_cell.length_c   1.000
_cell.angle_alpha   90.00
_cell.angle_beta   90.00
_cell.angle_gamma   90.00
#
_symmetry.space_group_name_H-M   'P 1'
#
loop_
_entity.id
_entity.type
_entity.pdbx_description
1 polymer ?
#
loop_
_entity_poly.entity_id
_entity_poly.type
_entity_poly.pdbx_seq_one_letter_code
_entity_poly.pdbx_strand_id
1 'polypeptide(L)'
;MSQAVGNTALAYARVWHHVDASDRVLGKLAERIALVLMGKHKPIYDPGVDCGDYIIVTNSKKVKVSGRKDEQLLFRKHTMYPGGLKETPYKDMMDKNPDHIIRQAVSGMLPKNKLRDRRLERLKIFPGPHMGKVGANILKSWDDGTLPPDYDPHKISTSETLKENWREKYRAAAAGSSSNA
;
A
#
# COMPACT_ATOMS: atom_id res chain seq x y z
N MET A 1 -36.10 -3.78 1.59
CA MET A 1 -35.11 -4.46 2.47
C MET A 1 -34.60 -5.81 1.92
N SER A 2 -35.10 -6.38 0.81
CA SER A 2 -34.65 -7.71 0.36
C SER A 2 -33.26 -7.73 -0.29
N GLN A 3 -32.76 -6.62 -0.85
CA GLN A 3 -31.47 -6.58 -1.54
C GLN A 3 -30.24 -6.82 -0.65
N ALA A 4 -30.39 -6.68 0.68
CA ALA A 4 -29.32 -6.95 1.64
C ALA A 4 -29.27 -8.40 2.14
N VAL A 5 -30.29 -9.21 1.82
CA VAL A 5 -30.43 -10.58 2.31
C VAL A 5 -29.86 -11.54 1.28
N GLY A 6 -28.73 -12.19 1.60
CA GLY A 6 -28.05 -13.13 0.72
C GLY A 6 -26.64 -13.46 1.20
N ASN A 7 -25.87 -14.21 0.39
CA ASN A 7 -24.46 -14.48 0.69
C ASN A 7 -23.61 -13.23 0.40
N THR A 8 -23.26 -12.50 1.47
CA THR A 8 -22.50 -11.24 1.39
C THR A 8 -21.00 -11.42 1.62
N ALA A 9 -20.53 -12.65 1.88
CA ALA A 9 -19.14 -12.91 2.28
C ALA A 9 -18.11 -12.37 1.28
N LEU A 10 -18.38 -12.51 -0.02
CA LEU A 10 -17.49 -12.02 -1.08
C LEU A 10 -17.40 -10.49 -1.12
N ALA A 11 -18.49 -9.79 -0.83
CA ALA A 11 -18.50 -8.32 -0.82
C ALA A 11 -17.62 -7.75 0.31
N TYR A 12 -17.63 -8.40 1.48
CA TYR A 12 -16.78 -8.02 2.62
C TYR A 12 -15.35 -8.55 2.56
N ALA A 13 -15.04 -9.43 1.59
CA ALA A 13 -13.68 -9.94 1.40
C ALA A 13 -12.71 -8.77 1.17
N ARG A 14 -11.54 -8.84 1.82
CA ARG A 14 -10.50 -7.81 1.69
C ARG A 14 -9.51 -8.20 0.61
N VAL A 15 -9.41 -7.33 -0.37
CA VAL A 15 -8.53 -7.53 -1.52
C VAL A 15 -7.22 -6.77 -1.30
N TRP A 16 -6.16 -7.15 -2.00
CA TRP A 16 -4.87 -6.47 -1.98
C TRP A 16 -4.67 -5.70 -3.29
N HIS A 17 -4.59 -4.38 -3.19
CA HIS A 17 -4.31 -3.48 -4.32
C HIS A 17 -2.84 -3.10 -4.35
N HIS A 18 -2.27 -3.00 -5.55
CA HIS A 18 -0.90 -2.51 -5.76
C HIS A 18 -0.93 -1.13 -6.42
N VAL A 19 -0.10 -0.22 -5.91
CA VAL A 19 0.04 1.14 -6.45
C VAL A 19 1.52 1.50 -6.55
N ASP A 20 1.95 1.92 -7.75
CA ASP A 20 3.27 2.51 -7.94
C ASP A 20 3.23 4.03 -7.64
N ALA A 21 4.08 4.49 -6.72
CA ALA A 21 4.18 5.90 -6.34
C ALA A 21 5.09 6.73 -7.27
N SER A 22 5.78 6.10 -8.22
CA SER A 22 6.67 6.79 -9.17
C SER A 22 5.95 7.89 -9.93
N ASP A 23 6.50 9.10 -9.89
CA ASP A 23 5.98 10.30 -10.57
C ASP A 23 4.56 10.73 -10.17
N ARG A 24 4.01 10.16 -9.10
CA ARG A 24 2.67 10.53 -8.59
C ARG A 24 2.77 11.68 -7.60
N VAL A 25 1.79 12.58 -7.66
CA VAL A 25 1.67 13.68 -6.68
C VAL A 25 1.18 13.13 -5.34
N LEU A 26 1.95 13.37 -4.27
CA LEU A 26 1.70 12.83 -2.92
C LEU A 26 0.25 13.02 -2.44
N GLY A 27 -0.32 14.21 -2.57
CA GLY A 27 -1.67 14.51 -2.07
C GLY A 27 -2.76 13.72 -2.79
N LYS A 28 -2.76 13.73 -4.13
CA LYS A 28 -3.73 12.99 -4.96
C LYS A 28 -3.61 11.49 -4.77
N LEU A 29 -2.37 11.00 -4.61
CA LEU A 29 -2.11 9.60 -4.29
C LEU A 29 -2.69 9.23 -2.92
N ALA A 30 -2.41 10.02 -1.89
CA ALA A 30 -2.89 9.77 -0.53
C ALA A 30 -4.42 9.80 -0.41
N GLU A 31 -5.08 10.71 -1.12
CA GLU A 31 -6.55 10.79 -1.17
C GLU A 31 -7.17 9.49 -1.70
N ARG A 32 -6.69 9.02 -2.87
CA ARG A 32 -7.19 7.78 -3.49
C ARG A 32 -6.93 6.56 -2.60
N ILE A 33 -5.74 6.49 -2.00
CA ILE A 33 -5.40 5.43 -1.04
C ILE A 33 -6.37 5.46 0.15
N ALA A 34 -6.66 6.63 0.71
CA ALA A 34 -7.57 6.76 1.84
C ALA A 34 -9.00 6.29 1.52
N LEU A 35 -9.51 6.59 0.31
CA LEU A 35 -10.82 6.12 -0.14
C LEU A 35 -10.92 4.60 -0.15
N VAL A 36 -9.89 3.93 -0.68
CA VAL A 36 -9.83 2.46 -0.76
C VAL A 36 -9.63 1.83 0.62
N LEU A 37 -8.81 2.43 1.50
CA LEU A 37 -8.65 1.96 2.88
C LEU A 37 -9.95 2.07 3.70
N MET A 38 -10.76 3.10 3.44
CA MET A 38 -12.09 3.25 4.06
C MET A 38 -13.11 2.27 3.48
N GLY A 39 -12.91 1.78 2.26
CA GLY A 39 -13.87 0.91 1.55
C GLY A 39 -14.94 1.67 0.77
N LYS A 40 -14.79 2.98 0.58
CA LYS A 40 -15.77 3.82 -0.13
C LYS A 40 -15.95 3.46 -1.61
N HIS A 41 -15.03 2.68 -2.18
CA HIS A 41 -15.15 2.15 -3.53
C HIS A 41 -16.13 0.96 -3.62
N LYS A 42 -16.48 0.33 -2.49
CA LYS A 42 -17.45 -0.77 -2.45
C LYS A 42 -18.86 -0.20 -2.20
N PRO A 43 -19.90 -0.70 -2.91
CA PRO A 43 -21.27 -0.24 -2.71
C PRO A 43 -21.85 -0.65 -1.35
N ILE A 44 -21.22 -1.63 -0.66
CA ILE A 44 -21.59 -2.08 0.69
C ILE A 44 -21.03 -1.20 1.82
N TYR A 45 -20.41 -0.06 1.48
CA TYR A 45 -19.76 0.80 2.47
C TYR A 45 -20.75 1.29 3.52
N ASP A 46 -20.40 1.07 4.79
CA ASP A 46 -21.08 1.63 5.95
C ASP A 46 -20.06 2.36 6.84
N PRO A 47 -20.33 3.59 7.32
CA PRO A 47 -19.40 4.34 8.16
C PRO A 47 -19.02 3.65 9.48
N GLY A 48 -19.90 2.81 10.03
CA GLY A 48 -19.71 2.08 11.29
C GLY A 48 -18.92 0.78 11.13
N VAL A 49 -18.79 0.25 9.91
CA VAL A 49 -18.13 -1.03 9.62
C VAL A 49 -16.86 -0.83 8.81
N ASP A 50 -15.81 -1.58 9.15
CA ASP A 50 -14.52 -1.50 8.47
C ASP A 50 -14.39 -2.51 7.32
N CYS A 51 -14.86 -2.13 6.13
CA CYS A 51 -14.94 -2.97 4.93
C CYS A 51 -13.86 -2.71 3.86
N GLY A 52 -12.90 -1.83 4.15
CA GLY A 52 -11.86 -1.46 3.20
C GLY A 52 -10.81 -2.53 2.93
N ASP A 53 -10.01 -2.28 1.91
CA ASP A 53 -9.03 -3.23 1.37
C ASP A 53 -7.60 -2.98 1.90
N TYR A 54 -6.67 -3.86 1.50
CA TYR A 54 -5.23 -3.68 1.70
C TYR A 54 -4.62 -2.95 0.51
N ILE A 55 -3.60 -2.13 0.79
CA ILE A 55 -2.90 -1.37 -0.25
C ILE A 55 -1.41 -1.53 -0.05
N ILE A 56 -0.72 -1.93 -1.11
CA ILE A 56 0.73 -1.99 -1.20
C ILE A 56 1.19 -0.86 -2.11
N VAL A 57 2.01 0.04 -1.57
CA VAL A 57 2.64 1.13 -2.31
C VAL A 57 4.12 0.79 -2.53
N THR A 58 4.59 0.87 -3.77
CA THR A 58 6.01 0.71 -4.12
C THR A 58 6.63 2.02 -4.59
N ASN A 59 7.96 2.07 -4.60
CA ASN A 59 8.75 3.22 -5.06
C ASN A 59 8.40 4.53 -4.31
N SER A 60 8.19 4.47 -2.99
CA SER A 60 7.84 5.67 -2.20
C SER A 60 8.88 6.79 -2.32
N LYS A 61 10.16 6.44 -2.58
CA LYS A 61 11.27 7.38 -2.87
C LYS A 61 11.09 8.21 -4.14
N LYS A 62 10.17 7.86 -5.03
CA LYS A 62 9.95 8.56 -6.31
C LYS A 62 8.66 9.38 -6.31
N VAL A 63 8.04 9.57 -5.14
CA VAL A 63 6.83 10.40 -5.01
C VAL A 63 7.16 11.87 -5.26
N LYS A 64 6.29 12.56 -6.00
CA LYS A 64 6.44 13.98 -6.31
C LYS A 64 5.62 14.86 -5.37
N VAL A 65 6.15 16.01 -5.03
CA VAL A 65 5.44 17.10 -4.35
C VAL A 65 5.40 18.31 -5.28
N SER A 66 4.27 19.01 -5.32
CA SER A 66 4.08 20.17 -6.19
C SER A 66 4.76 21.43 -5.64
N GLY A 67 5.31 22.29 -6.51
CA GLY A 67 5.87 23.59 -6.13
C GLY A 67 7.19 23.47 -5.36
N ARG A 68 7.46 24.42 -4.45
CA ARG A 68 8.68 24.47 -3.60
C ARG A 68 8.53 23.75 -2.25
N LYS A 69 7.59 22.80 -2.18
CA LYS A 69 7.25 22.12 -0.92
C LYS A 69 8.33 21.13 -0.48
N ASP A 70 9.14 20.64 -1.40
CA ASP A 70 10.32 19.83 -1.10
C ASP A 70 11.34 20.57 -0.21
N GLU A 71 11.45 21.89 -0.35
CA GLU A 71 12.33 22.73 0.47
C GLU A 71 11.64 23.26 1.73
N GLN A 72 10.35 23.59 1.62
CA GLN A 72 9.62 24.32 2.67
C GLN A 72 8.90 23.40 3.67
N LEU A 73 8.62 22.15 3.30
CA LEU A 73 7.83 21.26 4.16
C LEU A 73 8.67 20.75 5.33
N LEU A 74 8.23 21.10 6.54
CA LEU A 74 8.81 20.68 7.81
C LEU A 74 7.88 19.71 8.53
N PHE A 75 8.36 18.52 8.84
CA PHE A 75 7.67 17.55 9.68
C PHE A 75 7.92 17.88 11.15
N ARG A 76 6.85 18.23 11.87
CA ARG A 76 6.92 18.63 13.28
C ARG A 76 6.37 17.54 14.18
N LYS A 77 7.05 17.30 15.29
CA LYS A 77 6.57 16.49 16.42
C LYS A 77 6.96 17.15 17.74
N HIS A 78 6.14 16.98 18.76
CA HIS A 78 6.38 17.55 20.09
C HIS A 78 6.40 16.44 21.13
N THR A 79 7.34 16.50 22.08
CA THR A 79 7.47 15.49 23.16
C THR A 79 6.63 15.80 24.40
N MET A 80 5.89 16.90 24.40
CA MET A 80 5.09 17.43 25.53
C MET A 80 5.91 18.04 26.68
N TYR A 81 7.22 18.18 26.52
CA TYR A 81 8.07 18.96 27.43
C TYR A 81 8.36 20.36 26.85
N PRO A 82 8.54 21.41 27.67
CA PRO A 82 8.99 22.72 27.20
C PRO A 82 10.27 22.60 26.36
N GLY A 83 10.31 23.22 25.18
CA GLY A 83 11.43 23.10 24.24
C GLY A 83 11.49 21.77 23.47
N GLY A 84 10.50 20.89 23.63
CA GLY A 84 10.45 19.55 23.04
C GLY A 84 10.02 19.48 21.57
N LEU A 85 10.03 20.61 20.85
CA LEU A 85 9.69 20.67 19.43
C LEU A 85 10.83 20.09 18.59
N LYS A 86 10.52 19.08 17.78
CA LYS A 86 11.44 18.50 16.80
C LYS A 86 10.90 18.74 15.41
N GLU A 87 11.70 19.37 14.59
CA GLU A 87 11.40 19.63 13.18
C GLU A 87 12.35 18.80 12.32
N THR A 88 11.85 18.25 11.21
CA THR A 88 12.66 17.51 10.25
C THR A 88 12.28 17.96 8.85
N PRO A 89 13.21 18.44 8.03
CA PRO A 89 12.91 18.88 6.68
C PRO A 89 12.52 17.68 5.80
N TYR A 90 11.75 17.97 4.75
CA TYR A 90 11.26 16.94 3.83
C TYR A 90 12.39 16.12 3.19
N LYS A 91 13.49 16.78 2.79
CA LYS A 91 14.67 16.11 2.20
C LYS A 91 15.23 15.04 3.15
N ASP A 92 15.53 15.40 4.39
CA ASP A 92 16.01 14.46 5.41
C ASP A 92 15.02 13.31 5.68
N MET A 93 13.72 13.61 5.70
CA MET A 93 12.69 12.59 5.90
C MET A 93 12.64 11.61 4.72
N MET A 94 12.81 12.10 3.50
CA MET A 94 12.82 11.30 2.27
C MET A 94 14.01 10.34 2.23
N ASP A 95 15.16 10.79 2.75
CA ASP A 95 16.37 9.95 2.83
C ASP A 95 16.27 8.90 3.94
N LYS A 96 15.82 9.31 5.13
CA LYS A 96 15.76 8.43 6.32
C LYS A 96 14.59 7.46 6.28
N ASN A 97 13.39 7.94 5.95
CA ASN A 97 12.17 7.16 6.01
C ASN A 97 11.10 7.70 5.03
N PRO A 98 11.25 7.41 3.72
CA PRO A 98 10.32 7.88 2.69
C PRO A 98 8.90 7.31 2.89
N ASP A 99 8.78 6.15 3.54
CA ASP A 99 7.50 5.51 3.82
C ASP A 99 6.66 6.32 4.80
N HIS A 100 7.31 7.04 5.73
CA HIS A 100 6.63 7.87 6.69
C HIS A 100 5.86 9.03 6.04
N ILE A 101 6.39 9.59 4.95
CA ILE A 101 5.78 10.72 4.23
C ILE A 101 4.40 10.34 3.70
N ILE A 102 4.32 9.22 2.97
CA ILE A 102 3.05 8.71 2.42
C ILE A 102 2.12 8.29 3.56
N ARG A 103 2.65 7.59 4.57
CA ARG A 103 1.85 7.14 5.73
C ARG A 103 1.23 8.32 6.47
N GLN A 104 1.97 9.40 6.68
CA GLN A 104 1.47 10.59 7.37
C GLN A 104 0.43 11.33 6.53
N ALA A 105 0.64 11.45 5.22
CA ALA A 105 -0.35 12.03 4.31
C ALA A 105 -1.68 11.27 4.36
N VAL A 106 -1.64 9.93 4.25
CA VAL A 106 -2.85 9.08 4.30
C VAL A 106 -3.50 9.12 5.68
N SER A 107 -2.70 9.09 6.75
CA SER A 107 -3.14 9.22 8.14
C SER A 107 -3.87 10.53 8.43
N GLY A 108 -3.52 11.60 7.70
CA GLY A 108 -4.22 12.88 7.70
C GLY A 108 -5.60 12.81 7.06
N MET A 109 -5.75 12.03 5.97
CA MET A 109 -7.00 11.89 5.21
C MET A 109 -8.03 10.94 5.85
N LEU A 110 -7.62 10.10 6.79
CA LEU A 110 -8.53 9.18 7.50
C LEU A 110 -9.29 9.88 8.64
N PRO A 111 -10.58 9.54 8.84
CA PRO A 111 -11.38 10.08 9.95
C PRO A 111 -10.77 9.72 11.30
N LYS A 112 -10.80 10.64 12.25
CA LYS A 112 -10.20 10.44 13.59
C LYS A 112 -11.14 9.62 14.47
N ASN A 113 -11.05 8.30 14.38
CA ASN A 113 -11.82 7.35 15.16
C ASN A 113 -11.01 6.08 15.49
N LYS A 114 -11.59 5.14 16.23
CA LYS A 114 -10.95 3.86 16.61
C LYS A 114 -10.62 2.95 15.41
N LEU A 115 -11.27 3.15 14.26
CA LEU A 115 -11.00 2.39 13.03
C LEU A 115 -9.79 2.91 12.26
N ARG A 116 -9.33 4.14 12.57
CA ARG A 116 -8.22 4.78 11.85
C ARG A 116 -6.94 3.97 11.90
N ASP A 117 -6.56 3.47 13.07
CA ASP A 117 -5.29 2.77 13.23
C ASP A 117 -5.32 1.42 12.50
N ARG A 118 -6.44 0.69 12.60
CA ARG A 118 -6.69 -0.54 11.82
C ARG A 118 -6.68 -0.31 10.30
N ARG A 119 -7.22 0.82 9.84
CA ARG A 119 -7.16 1.23 8.42
C ARG A 119 -5.72 1.53 8.00
N LEU A 120 -4.98 2.24 8.84
CA LEU A 120 -3.59 2.61 8.55
C LEU A 120 -2.66 1.39 8.54
N GLU A 121 -2.88 0.40 9.40
CA GLU A 121 -2.12 -0.85 9.45
C GLU A 121 -2.20 -1.66 8.14
N ARG A 122 -3.30 -1.54 7.41
CA ARG A 122 -3.50 -2.19 6.10
C ARG A 122 -2.70 -1.56 4.96
N LEU A 123 -2.19 -0.34 5.15
CA LEU A 123 -1.30 0.33 4.21
C LEU A 123 0.13 -0.17 4.40
N LYS A 124 0.65 -0.90 3.40
CA LYS A 124 2.04 -1.33 3.33
C LYS A 124 2.76 -0.47 2.30
N ILE A 125 3.91 0.10 2.67
CA ILE A 125 4.67 1.01 1.82
C ILE A 125 6.10 0.48 1.76
N PHE A 126 6.68 0.53 0.57
CA PHE A 126 8.04 0.12 0.31
C PHE A 126 8.81 1.21 -0.45
N PRO A 127 10.08 1.46 -0.09
CA PRO A 127 10.90 2.49 -0.72
C PRO A 127 11.25 2.20 -2.18
N GLY A 128 11.31 0.92 -2.56
CA GLY A 128 11.66 0.45 -3.89
C GLY A 128 10.62 -0.49 -4.50
N PRO A 129 11.00 -1.26 -5.54
CA PRO A 129 10.09 -2.17 -6.24
C PRO A 129 9.84 -3.48 -5.49
N HIS A 130 10.68 -3.81 -4.50
CA HIS A 130 10.57 -5.07 -3.76
C HIS A 130 9.47 -5.00 -2.70
N MET A 131 8.44 -5.82 -2.87
CA MET A 131 7.22 -5.85 -2.04
C MET A 131 7.31 -6.83 -0.86
N GLY A 132 8.44 -7.52 -0.68
CA GLY A 132 8.58 -8.59 0.32
C GLY A 132 7.53 -9.70 0.14
N LYS A 133 7.20 -10.39 1.24
CA LYS A 133 6.28 -11.54 1.26
C LYS A 133 4.84 -11.21 0.82
N VAL A 134 4.40 -9.97 1.01
CA VAL A 134 3.02 -9.55 0.72
C VAL A 134 2.74 -9.39 -0.78
N GLY A 135 3.78 -9.28 -1.63
CA GLY A 135 3.60 -9.17 -3.08
C GLY A 135 2.92 -10.38 -3.73
N ALA A 136 2.94 -11.55 -3.08
CA ALA A 136 2.25 -12.73 -3.60
C ALA A 136 0.72 -12.65 -3.52
N ASN A 137 0.19 -11.81 -2.61
CA ASN A 137 -1.24 -11.74 -2.29
C ASN A 137 -2.01 -10.71 -3.11
N ILE A 138 -1.33 -9.96 -3.99
CA ILE A 138 -1.93 -8.92 -4.83
C ILE A 138 -3.03 -9.55 -5.69
N LEU A 139 -4.16 -8.85 -5.82
CA LEU A 139 -5.23 -9.27 -6.72
C LEU A 139 -4.68 -9.45 -8.13
N LYS A 140 -4.95 -10.61 -8.71
CA LYS A 140 -4.62 -10.90 -10.11
C LYS A 140 -5.91 -11.17 -10.85
N SER A 141 -6.01 -10.62 -12.04
CA SER A 141 -7.15 -10.79 -12.93
C SER A 141 -6.65 -11.27 -14.29
N TRP A 142 -7.53 -11.94 -15.02
CA TRP A 142 -7.28 -12.32 -16.41
C TRP A 142 -7.26 -11.08 -17.31
N ASP A 143 -8.16 -10.12 -17.04
CA ASP A 143 -8.36 -8.92 -17.85
C ASP A 143 -7.14 -7.98 -17.81
N ASP A 144 -6.46 -7.88 -16.66
CA ASP A 144 -5.30 -6.98 -16.50
C ASP A 144 -3.98 -7.60 -17.00
N GLY A 145 -3.99 -8.85 -17.48
CA GLY A 145 -2.78 -9.57 -17.91
C GLY A 145 -1.75 -9.79 -16.79
N THR A 146 -2.18 -9.63 -15.53
CA THR A 146 -1.33 -9.79 -14.33
C THR A 146 -1.16 -11.24 -13.91
N LEU A 147 -2.04 -12.12 -14.39
CA LEU A 147 -1.88 -13.56 -14.28
C LEU A 147 -0.84 -14.06 -15.29
N PRO A 148 0.04 -15.01 -14.89
CA PRO A 148 0.90 -15.70 -15.84
C PRO A 148 0.06 -16.33 -16.97
N PRO A 149 0.52 -16.30 -18.24
CA PRO A 149 -0.19 -16.92 -19.36
C PRO A 149 -0.52 -18.40 -19.12
N ASP A 150 0.35 -19.10 -18.39
CA ASP A 150 0.22 -20.52 -18.07
C ASP A 150 -0.51 -20.79 -16.74
N TYR A 151 -1.28 -19.82 -16.24
CA TYR A 151 -2.00 -19.97 -14.97
C TYR A 151 -3.18 -20.95 -15.12
N ASP A 152 -3.03 -22.16 -14.58
CA ASP A 152 -4.10 -23.15 -14.53
C ASP A 152 -4.96 -22.96 -13.25
N PRO A 153 -6.24 -22.55 -13.37
CA PRO A 153 -7.12 -22.34 -12.21
C PRO A 153 -7.48 -23.63 -11.46
N HIS A 154 -7.27 -24.81 -12.06
CA HIS A 154 -7.56 -26.10 -11.42
C HIS A 154 -6.41 -26.61 -10.56
N LYS A 155 -5.19 -26.09 -10.74
CA LYS A 155 -4.05 -26.39 -9.86
C LYS A 155 -4.16 -25.59 -8.56
N ILE A 156 -4.49 -26.27 -7.47
CA ILE A 156 -4.52 -25.66 -6.13
C ILE A 156 -3.10 -25.25 -5.74
N SER A 157 -2.84 -23.95 -5.55
CA SER A 157 -1.56 -23.48 -5.04
C SER A 157 -1.43 -23.83 -3.55
N THR A 158 -0.88 -25.00 -3.23
CA THR A 158 -0.57 -25.39 -1.85
C THR A 158 0.59 -24.56 -1.31
N SER A 159 0.76 -24.51 0.02
CA SER A 159 1.87 -23.81 0.68
C SER A 159 3.26 -24.25 0.19
N GLU A 160 3.39 -25.49 -0.29
CA GLU A 160 4.63 -26.05 -0.85
C GLU A 160 4.92 -25.50 -2.25
N THR A 161 3.93 -25.52 -3.16
CA THR A 161 4.04 -24.92 -4.50
C THR A 161 4.37 -23.43 -4.45
N LEU A 162 3.86 -22.71 -3.44
CA LEU A 162 4.20 -21.30 -3.20
C LEU A 162 5.66 -21.15 -2.76
N LYS A 163 6.17 -22.03 -1.87
CA LYS A 163 7.58 -22.00 -1.45
C LYS A 163 8.53 -22.32 -2.61
N GLU A 164 8.17 -23.23 -3.50
CA GLU A 164 8.94 -23.60 -4.68
C GLU A 164 8.99 -22.45 -5.70
N ASN A 165 7.83 -21.89 -6.06
CA ASN A 165 7.75 -20.70 -6.93
C ASN A 165 8.55 -19.51 -6.37
N TRP A 166 8.54 -19.33 -5.05
CA TRP A 166 9.40 -18.36 -4.39
C TRP A 166 10.89 -18.69 -4.58
N ARG A 167 11.33 -19.92 -4.26
CA ARG A 167 12.73 -20.32 -4.41
C ARG A 167 13.25 -20.14 -5.83
N GLU A 168 12.46 -20.49 -6.84
CA GLU A 168 12.82 -20.34 -8.25
C GLU A 168 12.94 -18.86 -8.65
N LYS A 169 11.97 -18.02 -8.28
CA LYS A 169 11.98 -16.60 -8.60
C LYS A 169 13.19 -15.86 -8.00
N TYR A 170 13.61 -16.21 -6.78
CA TYR A 170 14.79 -15.63 -6.14
C TYR A 170 16.11 -16.23 -6.66
N ARG A 171 16.15 -17.51 -7.06
CA ARG A 171 17.31 -18.07 -7.77
C ARG A 171 17.55 -17.38 -9.11
N ALA A 172 16.49 -17.15 -9.89
CA ALA A 172 16.57 -16.44 -11.16
C ALA A 172 17.02 -14.98 -10.98
N ALA A 173 16.51 -14.29 -9.95
CA ALA A 173 16.94 -12.92 -9.62
C ALA A 173 18.42 -12.85 -9.18
N ALA A 174 18.92 -13.86 -8.48
CA ALA A 174 20.33 -13.96 -8.09
C ALA A 174 21.27 -14.29 -9.27
N ALA A 175 20.77 -15.02 -10.29
CA ALA A 175 21.53 -15.33 -11.50
C ALA A 175 21.63 -14.12 -12.47
N GLY A 176 20.66 -13.20 -12.45
CA GLY A 176 20.66 -12.00 -13.31
C GLY A 176 21.59 -10.88 -12.86
N SER A 177 22.16 -10.94 -11.65
CA SER A 177 23.11 -9.93 -11.14
C SER A 177 24.58 -10.20 -11.50
N SER A 178 24.90 -11.35 -12.11
CA SER A 178 26.28 -11.72 -12.48
C SER A 178 26.64 -11.44 -13.95
N SER A 179 25.77 -10.80 -14.74
CA SER A 179 26.02 -10.51 -16.16
C SER A 179 26.25 -9.02 -16.49
N ASN A 180 26.37 -8.15 -15.48
CA ASN A 180 26.72 -6.73 -15.64
C ASN A 180 27.94 -6.39 -14.76
N ALA A 181 29.06 -7.06 -15.02
CA ALA A 181 30.38 -6.72 -14.51
C ALA A 181 31.37 -6.72 -15.67
#